data_AF-A0A120MZM7-F1
#
_entry.id   AF-A0A120MZM7-F1
#
_cell.length_a   1.000
_cell.length_b   1.000
_cell.length_c   1.000
_cell.angle_alpha   90.00
_cell.angle_beta   90.00
_cell.angle_gamma   90.00
#
_symmetry.space_group_name_H-M   'P 1'
#
loop_
_entity.id
_entity.type
_entity.pdbx_description
1 polymer ?
#
loop_
_entity_poly.entity_id
_entity_poly.type
_entity_poly.pdbx_seq_one_letter_code
_entity_poly.pdbx_strand_id
1 'polypeptide(L)'
;MVIANHVLEHVDDLRSASEISRILRKDGLLICMVPIIEGWDTTYENEDIDTKHGRLLHFGQKDHVRFYGRDFKDRIERGGLKLEREVTAKGEDVVKYALRRGEKVFVFSKG
;
A
#
# COMPACT_ATOMS: atom_id res chain seq x y z
N MET A 1 -14.11 -2.98 -9.43
CA MET A 1 -13.46 -2.14 -8.40
C MET A 1 -12.84 -3.09 -7.40
N VAL A 2 -11.61 -2.84 -7.00
CA VAL A 2 -10.89 -3.59 -5.95
C VAL A 2 -10.54 -2.60 -4.85
N ILE A 3 -10.68 -3.03 -3.59
CA ILE A 3 -10.27 -2.26 -2.42
C ILE A 3 -9.24 -3.10 -1.65
N ALA A 4 -8.08 -2.52 -1.37
CA ALA A 4 -7.01 -3.14 -0.59
C ALA A 4 -6.62 -2.21 0.57
N ASN A 5 -7.17 -2.47 1.75
CA ASN A 5 -6.99 -1.62 2.93
C ASN A 5 -6.12 -2.32 3.97
N HIS A 6 -4.88 -1.89 4.15
CA HIS A 6 -3.91 -2.45 5.11
C HIS A 6 -3.78 -3.98 4.95
N VAL A 7 -3.59 -4.41 3.70
CA VAL A 7 -3.38 -5.82 3.35
C VAL A 7 -2.15 -6.04 2.48
N LEU A 8 -1.65 -5.02 1.80
CA LEU A 8 -0.55 -5.19 0.84
C LEU A 8 0.78 -5.40 1.55
N GLU A 9 0.99 -4.80 2.72
CA GLU A 9 2.15 -4.97 3.62
C GLU A 9 2.33 -6.40 4.16
N HIS A 10 1.36 -7.28 3.92
CA HIS A 10 1.36 -8.68 4.36
C HIS A 10 1.73 -9.69 3.25
N VAL A 11 1.78 -9.24 1.99
CA VAL A 11 1.91 -10.12 0.81
C VAL A 11 2.96 -9.60 -0.14
N ASP A 12 3.36 -10.37 -1.15
CA ASP A 12 4.16 -9.85 -2.27
C ASP A 12 3.33 -8.78 -3.03
N ASP A 13 3.71 -7.52 -2.89
CA ASP A 13 2.95 -6.38 -3.42
C ASP A 13 3.08 -6.25 -4.95
N LEU A 14 4.25 -6.57 -5.51
CA LEU A 14 4.48 -6.59 -6.96
C LEU A 14 3.60 -7.64 -7.63
N ARG A 15 3.59 -8.87 -7.10
CA ARG A 15 2.72 -9.94 -7.60
C ARG A 15 1.25 -9.59 -7.42
N SER A 16 0.88 -9.02 -6.26
CA SER A 16 -0.49 -8.60 -5.99
C SER A 16 -0.96 -7.50 -6.97
N ALA A 17 -0.12 -6.50 -7.23
CA ALA A 17 -0.43 -5.42 -8.16
C ALA A 17 -0.64 -5.94 -9.60
N SER A 18 0.22 -6.87 -10.06
CA SER A 18 0.06 -7.55 -11.34
C SER A 18 -1.25 -8.33 -11.44
N GLU A 19 -1.60 -9.10 -10.40
CA GLU A 19 -2.85 -9.86 -10.39
C GLU A 19 -4.09 -8.95 -10.31
N ILE A 20 -4.01 -7.85 -9.56
CA ILE A 20 -5.06 -6.83 -9.52
C ILE A 20 -5.24 -6.22 -10.91
N SER A 21 -4.18 -5.79 -11.59
CA SER A 21 -4.25 -5.26 -12.95
C SER A 21 -4.89 -6.27 -13.92
N ARG A 22 -4.50 -7.56 -13.83
CA ARG A 22 -5.06 -8.64 -14.66
C ARG A 22 -6.58 -8.74 -14.53
N ILE A 23 -7.13 -8.70 -13.31
CA ILE A 23 -8.57 -8.87 -13.07
C ILE A 23 -9.38 -7.57 -13.22
N LEU A 24 -8.75 -6.40 -13.17
CA LEU A 24 -9.45 -5.14 -13.40
C LEU A 24 -9.96 -5.07 -14.84
N ARG A 25 -11.21 -4.63 -15.00
CA ARG A 25 -11.74 -4.16 -16.29
C ARG A 25 -11.00 -2.88 -16.73
N LYS A 26 -11.15 -2.49 -18.00
CA LYS A 26 -10.51 -1.29 -18.57
C LYS A 26 -10.75 -0.02 -17.73
N ASP A 27 -11.99 0.20 -17.29
CA ASP A 27 -12.36 1.33 -16.41
C ASP A 27 -12.52 0.89 -14.95
N GLY A 28 -11.69 -0.07 -14.54
CA GLY A 28 -11.64 -0.59 -13.18
C GLY A 28 -10.69 0.24 -12.32
N LEU A 29 -11.08 0.48 -11.07
CA LEU A 29 -10.24 1.15 -10.09
C LEU A 29 -9.75 0.17 -9.02
N LEU A 30 -8.49 0.34 -8.63
CA LEU A 30 -7.96 -0.08 -7.33
C LEU A 30 -7.98 1.14 -6.40
N ILE A 31 -8.55 0.98 -5.21
CA ILE A 31 -8.41 1.93 -4.11
C ILE A 31 -7.62 1.23 -3.02
N CYS A 32 -6.50 1.79 -2.59
CA CYS A 32 -5.67 1.16 -1.58
C CYS A 32 -5.08 2.13 -0.56
N MET A 33 -4.87 1.60 0.63
CA MET A 33 -4.32 2.27 1.80
C MET A 33 -3.33 1.31 2.46
N VAL A 34 -2.17 1.81 2.87
CA VAL A 34 -1.14 1.04 3.57
C VAL A 34 -0.53 1.88 4.69
N PRO A 35 0.04 1.26 5.74
CA PRO A 35 0.95 1.97 6.64
C PRO A 35 2.15 2.48 5.86
N ILE A 36 2.29 3.80 5.75
CA ILE A 36 3.40 4.46 5.05
C ILE A 36 4.20 5.35 6.01
N ILE A 37 5.51 5.26 5.92
CA ILE A 37 6.44 6.13 6.65
C ILE A 37 6.86 7.23 5.69
N GLU A 38 6.10 8.33 5.72
CA GLU A 38 6.33 9.50 4.85
C GLU A 38 7.72 10.09 4.94
N GLY A 39 8.46 9.86 6.03
CA GLY A 39 9.83 10.33 6.20
C GLY A 39 10.87 9.54 5.39
N TRP A 40 10.52 8.38 4.85
CA TRP A 40 11.44 7.48 4.14
C TRP A 40 11.21 7.55 2.62
N ASP A 41 12.27 7.67 1.85
CA ASP A 41 12.19 7.62 0.39
C ASP A 41 11.83 6.23 -0.12
N THR A 42 12.41 5.20 0.49
CA THR A 42 12.35 3.82 0.00
C THR A 42 11.72 2.88 1.03
N THR A 43 10.97 1.91 0.52
CA THR A 43 10.37 0.83 1.30
C THR A 43 11.46 -0.04 1.91
N TYR A 44 11.29 -0.38 3.19
CA TYR A 44 12.17 -1.31 3.90
C TYR A 44 11.59 -2.74 3.84
N GLU A 45 12.38 -3.66 3.30
CA GLU A 45 12.12 -5.09 3.20
C GLU A 45 13.36 -5.88 3.65
N ASN A 46 13.15 -7.07 4.19
CA ASN A 46 14.23 -8.02 4.48
C ASN A 46 13.71 -9.46 4.36
N GLU A 47 14.12 -10.16 3.30
CA GLU A 47 13.70 -11.53 2.99
C GLU A 47 14.25 -12.58 3.97
N ASP A 48 15.34 -12.27 4.68
CA ASP A 48 15.92 -13.16 5.69
C ASP A 48 15.05 -13.26 6.96
N ILE A 49 14.01 -12.43 7.08
CA ILE A 49 13.12 -12.37 8.25
C ILE A 49 11.85 -13.18 8.04
N ASP A 50 11.91 -14.46 8.39
CA ASP A 50 10.80 -15.42 8.22
C ASP A 50 10.07 -15.80 9.52
N THR A 51 10.62 -15.45 10.69
CA THR A 51 9.99 -15.74 11.98
C THR A 51 9.01 -14.65 12.42
N LYS A 52 7.93 -15.04 13.12
CA LYS A 52 6.97 -14.08 13.70
C LYS A 52 7.61 -13.05 14.62
N HIS A 53 8.61 -13.47 15.40
CA HIS A 53 9.34 -12.59 16.31
C HIS A 53 10.22 -11.60 15.54
N GLY A 54 10.96 -12.08 14.54
CA GLY A 54 11.73 -11.23 13.64
C GLY A 54 10.84 -10.21 12.94
N ARG A 55 9.69 -10.62 12.39
CA ARG A 55 8.74 -9.71 11.74
C ARG A 55 8.18 -8.65 12.69
N LEU A 56 7.89 -9.02 13.94
CA LEU A 56 7.48 -8.05 14.95
C LEU A 56 8.55 -6.98 15.20
N LEU A 57 9.83 -7.39 15.29
CA LEU A 57 10.96 -6.48 15.50
C LEU A 57 11.22 -5.57 14.29
N HIS A 58 11.16 -6.12 13.07
CA HIS A 58 11.53 -5.41 11.84
C HIS A 58 10.38 -4.61 11.23
N PHE A 59 9.14 -5.07 11.37
CA PHE A 59 7.97 -4.54 10.65
C PHE A 59 6.79 -4.18 11.57
N GLY A 60 6.99 -4.23 12.90
CA GLY A 60 6.01 -3.80 13.91
C GLY A 60 4.80 -4.72 14.09
N GLN A 61 4.65 -5.75 13.23
CA GLN A 61 3.58 -6.74 13.32
C GLN A 61 4.08 -8.11 12.85
N LYS A 62 3.59 -9.18 13.48
CA LYS A 62 4.07 -10.56 13.28
C LYS A 62 3.89 -11.12 11.85
N ASP A 63 3.04 -10.48 11.05
CA ASP A 63 2.66 -10.89 9.71
C ASP A 63 2.87 -9.79 8.65
N HIS A 64 3.41 -8.63 9.04
CA HIS A 64 3.96 -7.69 8.07
C HIS A 64 5.27 -8.25 7.49
N VAL A 65 5.52 -7.93 6.23
CA VAL A 65 6.78 -8.27 5.53
C VAL A 65 7.58 -7.04 5.13
N ARG A 66 7.06 -5.82 5.39
CA ARG A 66 7.70 -4.56 5.04
C ARG A 66 7.16 -3.35 5.81
N PHE A 67 7.91 -2.25 5.72
CA PHE A 67 7.40 -0.90 5.96
C PHE A 67 7.52 -0.08 4.68
N TYR A 68 6.40 0.47 4.21
CA TYR A 68 6.41 1.27 2.99
C TYR A 68 7.02 2.67 3.21
N GLY A 69 7.82 3.10 2.24
CA GLY A 69 8.28 4.47 2.06
C GLY A 69 7.47 5.20 0.98
N ARG A 70 7.93 6.39 0.58
CA ARG A 70 7.30 7.23 -0.45
C ARG A 70 7.31 6.58 -1.85
N ASP A 71 8.15 5.58 -2.08
CA ASP A 71 8.21 4.76 -3.29
C ASP A 71 7.01 3.80 -3.46
N PHE A 72 6.09 3.71 -2.51
CA PHE A 72 4.94 2.79 -2.58
C PHE A 72 4.18 2.88 -3.91
N LYS A 73 3.87 4.09 -4.37
CA LYS A 73 3.14 4.29 -5.64
C LYS A 73 3.89 3.68 -6.82
N ASP A 74 5.21 3.89 -6.88
CA ASP A 74 6.05 3.42 -7.98
C ASP A 74 6.10 1.88 -7.99
N ARG A 75 6.09 1.27 -6.79
CA ARG A 75 5.99 -0.19 -6.64
C ARG A 75 4.68 -0.75 -7.19
N ILE A 76 3.55 -0.10 -6.90
CA ILE A 76 2.24 -0.54 -7.41
C ILE A 76 2.14 -0.33 -8.93
N GLU A 77 2.69 0.76 -9.46
CA GLU A 77 2.68 1.02 -10.91
C GLU A 77 3.48 -0.03 -11.71
N ARG A 78 4.56 -0.59 -11.14
CA ARG A 78 5.29 -1.73 -11.73
C ARG A 78 4.43 -2.97 -11.95
N GLY A 79 3.29 -3.09 -11.26
CA GLY A 79 2.30 -4.14 -11.47
C GLY A 79 1.33 -3.89 -12.64
N GLY A 80 1.58 -2.90 -13.50
CA GLY A 80 0.69 -2.57 -14.63
C GLY A 80 -0.57 -1.81 -14.19
N LEU A 81 -0.44 -1.03 -13.12
CA LEU A 81 -1.44 -0.07 -12.67
C LEU A 81 -0.91 1.35 -12.92
N LYS A 82 -1.81 2.32 -12.95
CA LYS A 82 -1.45 3.73 -13.13
C LYS A 82 -2.07 4.57 -12.03
N LEU A 83 -1.27 5.40 -11.36
CA LEU A 83 -1.77 6.29 -10.32
C LEU A 83 -2.67 7.35 -10.94
N GLU A 84 -3.91 7.43 -10.46
CA GLU A 84 -4.87 8.46 -10.86
C GLU A 84 -4.92 9.57 -9.82
N ARG A 85 -4.94 9.20 -8.53
CA ARG A 85 -5.04 10.15 -7.41
C ARG A 85 -4.34 9.63 -6.18
N GLU A 86 -3.75 10.55 -5.44
CA GLU A 86 -3.27 10.36 -4.08
C GLU A 86 -3.95 11.40 -3.18
N VAL A 87 -4.65 10.94 -2.15
CA VAL A 87 -5.36 11.81 -1.20
C VAL A 87 -4.74 11.63 0.16
N THR A 88 -4.46 12.73 0.85
CA THR A 88 -3.96 12.72 2.24
C THR A 88 -5.05 13.17 3.19
N ALA A 89 -5.40 12.34 4.14
CA ALA A 89 -6.36 12.68 5.19
C ALA A 89 -5.81 13.80 6.08
N LYS A 90 -6.49 14.95 6.10
CA LYS A 90 -6.06 16.15 6.83
C LYS A 90 -7.26 16.94 7.35
N GLY A 91 -7.04 17.74 8.38
CA GLY A 91 -8.08 18.61 8.95
C GLY A 91 -9.35 17.85 9.32
N GLU A 92 -10.50 18.39 8.92
CA GLU A 92 -11.82 17.82 9.22
C GLU A 92 -12.06 16.45 8.57
N ASP A 93 -11.38 16.13 7.46
CA ASP A 93 -11.56 14.84 6.76
C ASP A 93 -11.19 13.64 7.66
N VAL A 94 -10.19 13.81 8.54
CA VAL A 94 -9.76 12.79 9.51
C VAL A 94 -10.93 12.41 10.42
N VAL A 95 -11.69 13.39 10.90
CA VAL A 95 -12.83 13.16 11.80
C VAL A 95 -14.05 12.69 11.02
N LYS A 96 -14.34 13.35 9.89
CA LYS A 96 -15.53 13.08 9.07
C LYS A 96 -15.52 11.66 8.50
N TYR A 97 -14.37 11.16 8.06
CA TYR A 97 -14.23 9.84 7.43
C TYR A 97 -13.53 8.81 8.32
N ALA A 98 -13.24 9.15 9.58
CA ALA A 98 -12.57 8.28 10.55
C ALA A 98 -11.21 7.71 10.06
N LEU A 99 -10.47 8.51 9.29
CA LEU A 99 -9.14 8.15 8.77
C LEU A 99 -8.04 8.47 9.79
N ARG A 100 -6.89 7.79 9.70
CA ARG A 100 -5.73 8.20 10.49
C ARG A 100 -5.20 9.54 9.99
N ARG A 101 -4.65 10.35 10.90
CA ARG A 101 -4.04 11.64 10.55
C ARG A 101 -2.88 11.41 9.57
N GLY A 102 -2.93 12.06 8.40
CA GLY A 102 -1.92 11.90 7.36
C GLY A 102 -2.03 10.61 6.56
N GLU A 103 -3.06 9.78 6.78
CA GLU A 103 -3.26 8.55 6.01
C GLU A 103 -3.42 8.85 4.52
N LYS A 104 -2.77 8.03 3.70
CA LYS A 104 -2.83 8.13 2.25
C LYS A 104 -3.87 7.16 1.69
N VAL A 105 -4.73 7.68 0.83
CA VAL A 105 -5.62 6.88 -0.03
C VAL A 105 -5.11 7.02 -1.45
N PHE A 106 -4.68 5.91 -2.04
CA PHE A 106 -4.25 5.86 -3.43
C PHE A 106 -5.36 5.30 -4.30
N VAL A 107 -5.58 5.90 -5.45
CA VAL A 107 -6.51 5.44 -6.47
C VAL A 107 -5.72 5.17 -7.74
N PHE A 108 -5.77 3.93 -8.20
CA PHE A 108 -5.14 3.50 -9.43
C PHE A 108 -6.18 3.04 -10.45
N SER A 109 -5.88 3.22 -11.72
CA SER A 109 -6.58 2.60 -12.85
C SER A 109 -5.74 1.46 -13.44
N LYS A 110 -6.33 0.70 -14.36
CA LYS A 110 -5.58 -0.26 -15.18
C LYS A 110 -4.65 0.51 -16.13
N GLY A 111 -3.37 0.14 -16.12
CA GLY A 111 -2.34 0.71 -17.01
C GLY A 111 -2.50 0.32 -18.47
#